data_AF-A0A523SJT9-F1
#
_entry.id   AF-A0A523SJT9-F1
#
_cell.length_a   1.000
_cell.length_b   1.000
_cell.length_c   1.000
_cell.angle_alpha   90.00
_cell.angle_beta   90.00
_cell.angle_gamma   90.00
#
_symmetry.space_group_name_H-M   'P 1'
#
loop_
_entity.id
_entity.type
_entity.pdbx_description
1 polymer ?
#
loop_
_entity_poly.entity_id
_entity_poly.type
_entity_poly.pdbx_seq_one_letter_code
_entity_poly.pdbx_strand_id
1 'polypeptide(L)' 'MLEIRKAAIAFDKDELLQLERIVTDDDKRGALIFLKKSVYDKITRSQRGKLKSHLDTGGDVVERFRTGH' A
#
# COMPACT_ATOMS: atom_id res chain seq x y z
N MET A 1 -1.27 -0.43 -16.25
CA MET A 1 0.16 -0.18 -16.53
C MET A 1 0.93 -0.46 -15.25
N LEU A 2 1.88 -1.41 -15.28
CA LEU A 2 2.71 -1.72 -14.10
C LEU A 2 3.89 -0.74 -14.07
N GLU A 3 3.84 0.23 -13.17
CA GLU A 3 4.94 1.16 -12.94
C GLU A 3 5.70 0.77 -11.67
N ILE A 4 7.03 0.73 -11.75
CA ILE A 4 7.87 0.56 -10.57
C ILE A 4 7.88 1.88 -9.80
N ARG A 5 7.26 1.90 -8.62
CA ARG A 5 7.20 3.06 -7.74
C ARG A 5 7.86 2.75 -6.40
N LYS A 6 8.70 3.67 -5.91
CA LYS A 6 9.23 3.60 -4.54
C LYS A 6 8.09 3.87 -3.55
N ALA A 7 8.01 3.08 -2.49
CA ALA A 7 7.05 3.24 -1.41
C ALA A 7 7.77 3.13 -0.06
N ALA A 8 7.53 4.10 0.82
CA ALA A 8 7.93 4.01 2.22
C ALA A 8 6.84 3.27 2.99
N ILE A 9 7.23 2.29 3.81
CA ILE A 9 6.32 1.50 4.64
C ILE A 9 6.82 1.58 6.07
N ALA A 10 5.94 1.98 6.99
CA ALA A 10 6.22 1.92 8.41
C ALA A 10 5.86 0.53 8.94
N PHE A 11 6.75 -0.05 9.73
CA PHE A 11 6.48 -1.27 10.50
C PHE A 11 6.23 -0.89 11.95
N ASP A 12 5.27 -1.58 12.58
CA ASP A 12 5.13 -1.51 14.02
C ASP A 12 6.18 -2.38 14.73
N LYS A 13 6.16 -2.36 16.06
CA LYS A 13 7.13 -3.08 16.89
C LYS A 13 7.07 -4.60 16.67
N ASP A 14 5.88 -5.16 16.53
CA ASP A 14 5.70 -6.61 16.42
C ASP A 14 6.15 -7.09 15.03
N GLU A 15 5.86 -6.32 13.99
CA GLU A 15 6.37 -6.55 12.64
C GLU A 15 7.90 -6.47 12.56
N LEU A 16 8.52 -5.52 13.27
CA LEU A 16 9.97 -5.40 13.33
C LEU A 16 10.60 -6.62 14.02
N LEU A 17 10.07 -7.03 15.18
CA LEU A 17 10.57 -8.23 15.88
C LEU A 17 10.42 -9.49 15.03
N GLN A 18 9.33 -9.61 14.28
CA GLN A 18 9.14 -10.71 13.35
C GLN A 18 10.16 -10.70 12.22
N LEU A 19 10.46 -9.52 11.65
CA LEU A 19 11.47 -9.37 10.63
C LEU A 19 12.88 -9.71 11.15
N GLU A 20 13.23 -9.24 12.34
CA GLU A 20 14.51 -9.55 12.99
C GLU A 20 14.68 -11.06 13.17
N ARG A 21 13.63 -11.75 13.62
CA ARG A 21 13.64 -13.22 13.75
C ARG A 21 13.83 -13.91 12.40
N ILE A 22 13.11 -13.49 11.36
CA ILE A 22 13.23 -14.07 10.01
C ILE A 22 14.67 -13.93 9.50
N VAL A 23 15.28 -12.76 9.68
CA VAL A 23 16.66 -12.50 9.25
C VAL A 23 17.65 -13.34 10.05
N THR A 24 17.45 -13.43 11.37
CA THR A 24 18.33 -14.20 12.27
C THR A 24 18.29 -15.70 11.96
N ASP A 25 17.10 -16.23 11.65
CA ASP A 25 16.86 -17.65 11.43
C ASP A 25 17.07 -18.08 9.94
N ASP A 26 17.40 -17.15 9.02
CA ASP A 26 17.36 -17.33 7.55
C ASP A 26 16.06 -18.01 7.06
N ASP A 27 14.91 -17.66 7.68
CA ASP A 27 13.62 -18.26 7.36
C ASP A 27 13.04 -17.70 6.06
N LYS A 28 13.46 -18.26 4.94
CA LYS A 28 13.00 -17.87 3.60
C LYS A 28 11.48 -17.99 3.42
N ARG A 29 10.84 -18.95 4.08
CA ARG A 29 9.39 -19.15 3.98
C ARG A 29 8.66 -18.07 4.77
N GLY A 30 9.13 -17.78 5.98
CA GLY A 30 8.68 -16.66 6.80
C GLY A 30 8.82 -15.32 6.09
N ALA A 31 9.96 -15.10 5.42
CA ALA A 31 10.22 -13.88 4.64
C ALA A 31 9.16 -13.67 3.54
N LEU A 32 8.82 -14.70 2.77
CA LEU A 32 7.79 -14.58 1.73
C LEU A 32 6.41 -14.22 2.31
N ILE A 33 6.04 -14.88 3.42
CA ILE A 33 4.77 -14.61 4.10
C ILE A 33 4.74 -13.18 4.65
N PHE A 34 5.84 -12.73 5.26
CA PHE A 34 5.99 -11.38 5.80
C PHE A 34 5.87 -10.33 4.69
N LEU A 35 6.58 -10.51 3.56
CA LEU A 35 6.49 -9.58 2.42
C LEU A 35 5.06 -9.47 1.88
N LYS A 36 4.32 -10.59 1.80
CA LYS A 36 2.93 -10.55 1.34
C LYS A 36 2.02 -9.78 2.32
N LYS A 37 2.13 -10.06 3.62
CA LYS A 37 1.23 -9.48 4.63
C LYS A 37 1.59 -8.05 5.03
N SER A 38 2.86 -7.78 5.31
CA SER A 38 3.29 -6.51 5.90
C SER A 38 3.74 -5.48 4.86
N VAL A 39 4.18 -5.92 3.67
CA VAL A 39 4.60 -4.99 2.60
C VAL A 39 3.49 -4.85 1.56
N TYR A 40 3.11 -5.95 0.90
CA TYR A 40 2.19 -5.88 -0.23
C TYR A 40 0.79 -5.39 0.16
N ASP A 41 0.23 -5.89 1.27
CA ASP A 41 -1.10 -5.44 1.71
C ASP A 41 -1.09 -3.96 2.11
N LYS A 42 -0.01 -3.45 2.73
CA LYS A 42 0.11 -2.01 3.08
C LYS A 42 0.21 -1.14 1.84
N ILE A 43 1.00 -1.53 0.84
CA ILE A 43 1.06 -0.83 -0.46
C ILE A 43 -0.33 -0.83 -1.11
N THR A 44 -0.99 -1.99 -1.17
CA THR A 44 -2.32 -2.13 -1.79
C THR A 44 -3.35 -1.25 -1.09
N ARG A 45 -3.38 -1.24 0.26
CA ARG A 45 -4.27 -0.37 1.04
C ARG A 45 -3.99 1.11 0.79
N SER A 46 -2.72 1.52 0.77
CA SER A 46 -2.34 2.91 0.48
C SER A 46 -2.80 3.35 -0.91
N GLN A 47 -2.63 2.49 -1.93
CA GLN A 47 -3.06 2.78 -3.29
C GLN A 47 -4.59 2.83 -3.43
N ARG A 48 -5.31 1.92 -2.77
CA ARG A 48 -6.79 1.96 -2.73
C ARG A 48 -7.32 3.21 -2.04
N GLY A 49 -6.68 3.63 -0.94
CA GLY A 49 -7.03 4.87 -0.23
C GLY A 49 -6.87 6.10 -1.12
N LYS A 50 -5.76 6.19 -1.86
CA LYS A 50 -5.55 7.25 -2.86
C LYS A 50 -6.62 7.22 -3.94
N LEU A 51 -6.90 6.05 -4.53
CA LEU A 51 -7.93 5.92 -5.55
C LEU A 51 -9.30 6.36 -5.04
N LYS A 52 -9.68 5.98 -3.80
CA LYS A 52 -10.92 6.44 -3.17
C LYS A 52 -10.93 7.97 -2.98
N SER A 53 -9.84 8.57 -2.49
CA SER A 53 -9.77 10.03 -2.34
C SER A 53 -9.92 10.77 -3.68
N HIS A 54 -9.37 10.23 -4.76
CA HIS A 54 -9.55 10.79 -6.10
C HIS A 54 -11.00 10.68 -6.60
N LEU A 55 -11.72 9.62 -6.22
CA LEU A 55 -13.14 9.44 -6.57
C LEU A 55 -14.07 10.28 -5.69
N ASP A 56 -13.81 10.37 -4.38
CA ASP A 56 -14.62 11.13 -3.41
C ASP A 56 -14.43 12.65 -3.56
N THR A 57 -13.30 13.12 -4.09
CA THR A 57 -13.13 14.53 -4.51
C THR A 57 -13.98 14.85 -5.74
N GLY A 58 -14.62 13.84 -6.35
CA GLY A 58 -15.48 13.94 -7.52
C GLY A 58 -16.91 14.45 -7.24
N GLY A 59 -17.17 15.08 -6.10
CA GLY A 59 -18.46 15.69 -5.76
C GLY A 59 -18.91 16.82 -6.69
N ASP A 60 -18.12 17.20 -7.70
CA ASP A 60 -18.44 18.24 -8.67
C ASP A 60 -18.00 17.88 -10.10
N VAL A 61 -17.67 16.61 -10.38
CA VAL A 61 -17.23 16.20 -11.73
C VAL A 61 -18.41 16.22 -12.70
N VAL A 62 -19.60 15.82 -12.26
CA VAL A 62 -20.82 15.83 -13.09
C VAL A 62 -21.23 17.26 -13.46
N GLU A 63 -21.13 18.22 -12.53
CA GLU A 63 -21.43 19.63 -12.79
C GLU A 63 -20.37 20.30 -13.67
N ARG A 64 -19.08 19.94 -13.56
CA ARG A 64 -18.02 20.40 -14.47
C ARG A 64 -18.21 19.94 -15.91
N PHE A 65 -18.68 18.72 -16.14
CA PHE A 65 -19.05 18.26 -17.48
C PHE A 65 -20.32 18.96 -18.02
N ARG A 66 -21.24 19.35 -17.13
CA ARG A 66 -22.45 20.08 -17.50
C ARG A 66 -22.17 21.55 -17.87
N THR A 67 -21.16 22.17 -17.26
CA THR A 67 -20.87 23.60 -17.42
C THR A 67 -19.84 23.95 -18.50
N GLY A 68 -19.17 22.97 -19.12
CA GLY A 68 -18.46 23.17 -20.39
C GLY A 68 -17.46 24.33 -20.40
N HIS A 69 -16.51 24.34 -19.46
CA HIS A 69 -15.31 25.19 -19.48
C HIS A 69 -14.06 24.35 -19.19
#